data_AF-A0A930H6M7-F1
#
_entry.id   AF-A0A930H6M7-F1
#
_cell.length_a   1.000
_cell.length_b   1.000
_cell.length_c   1.000
_cell.angle_alpha   90.00
_cell.angle_beta   90.00
_cell.angle_gamma   90.00
#
_symmetry.space_group_name_H-M   'P 1'
#
loop_
_entity.id
_entity.type
_entity.pdbx_description
1 polymer ?
#
loop_
_entity_poly.entity_id
_entity_poly.type
_entity_poly.pdbx_seq_one_letter_code
_entity_poly.pdbx_strand_id
1 'polypeptide(L)'
;YGLRAKEREVYDFSPADYGTYCHKIFDDFFKGVFENNIDWNTIDREFIRREVEKLTKKMSEKSNFILESSPKYKYFSSITQKNIVESIEIMAEQVRRGNFIPTGFETEFGDKSIKPITYTLKNGKEIKLVGKIDRIDVFKGENFDFLRIIDYKSSKRDIDLNQVYAGLQLQLFVYMNAILSSNKERYKPAGLFYSDFNTNLVGFETYSKMLDMNDESFHSEKLKKNKLTGFVIKDMELLKNLDRTLDADNLTSEILPIKLKSKGQEIGASTLGLTTDEFEIVNEFVLNKTKDICEEIYSGNIDIRPFRYKNKKPCDYCKYKSICRFDIKHNKYNNVKNLLTRDRPNEVFELMNSENKEKRGEK
;
A
#
# COMPACT_ATOMS: atom_id res chain seq x y z
N TYR A 1 -9.29 -19.81 8.75
CA TYR A 1 -8.82 -19.62 10.13
C TYR A 1 -9.41 -20.63 11.11
N GLY A 2 -10.73 -20.87 11.16
CA GLY A 2 -11.34 -21.85 12.06
C GLY A 2 -10.83 -23.29 11.89
N LEU A 3 -11.06 -23.91 10.72
CA LEU A 3 -10.68 -25.31 10.44
C LEU A 3 -9.17 -25.53 10.22
N ARG A 4 -8.40 -24.45 10.04
CA ARG A 4 -6.96 -24.49 9.70
C ARG A 4 -6.62 -25.44 8.52
N ALA A 5 -7.55 -25.64 7.59
CA ALA A 5 -7.31 -26.41 6.37
C ALA A 5 -6.15 -25.80 5.57
N LYS A 6 -5.26 -26.65 5.07
CA LYS A 6 -4.10 -26.26 4.26
C LYS A 6 -4.12 -27.02 2.94
N GLU A 7 -3.62 -26.38 1.89
CA GLU A 7 -3.32 -27.09 0.65
C GLU A 7 -2.08 -27.98 0.84
N ARG A 8 -1.94 -28.95 -0.06
CA ARG A 8 -0.71 -29.72 -0.18
C ARG A 8 0.43 -28.78 -0.57
N GLU A 9 1.51 -28.82 0.19
CA GLU A 9 2.74 -28.11 -0.16
C GLU A 9 3.37 -28.75 -1.40
N VAL A 10 3.71 -27.91 -2.38
CA VAL A 10 4.39 -28.28 -3.61
C VAL A 10 5.71 -27.54 -3.63
N TYR A 11 6.77 -28.20 -4.07
CA TYR A 11 8.07 -27.57 -4.24
C TYR A 11 8.06 -26.68 -5.49
N ASP A 12 7.59 -25.44 -5.33
CA ASP A 12 7.51 -24.43 -6.38
C ASP A 12 7.76 -23.03 -5.78
N PHE A 13 8.16 -22.08 -6.62
CA PHE A 13 8.33 -20.68 -6.23
C PHE A 13 7.10 -19.90 -6.67
N SER A 14 6.14 -19.75 -5.75
CA SER A 14 4.85 -19.16 -6.05
C SER A 14 4.92 -17.63 -6.19
N PRO A 15 3.89 -16.98 -6.76
CA PRO A 15 3.79 -15.52 -6.76
C PRO A 15 3.82 -14.91 -5.36
N ALA A 16 3.34 -15.65 -4.33
CA ALA A 16 3.43 -15.20 -2.94
C ALA A 16 4.87 -15.21 -2.44
N ASP A 17 5.64 -16.26 -2.76
CA ASP A 17 7.06 -16.37 -2.39
C ASP A 17 7.90 -15.28 -3.06
N TYR A 18 7.60 -14.96 -4.33
CA TYR A 18 8.20 -13.82 -5.02
C TYR A 18 7.95 -12.50 -4.28
N GLY A 19 6.69 -12.26 -3.88
CA GLY A 19 6.32 -11.07 -3.12
C GLY A 19 7.09 -10.96 -1.81
N THR A 20 7.10 -12.03 -1.00
CA THR A 20 7.85 -12.09 0.27
C THR A 20 9.35 -11.90 0.07
N TYR A 21 9.92 -12.48 -0.99
CA TYR A 21 11.33 -12.31 -1.33
C TYR A 21 11.68 -10.85 -1.67
N CYS A 22 10.89 -10.20 -2.53
CA CYS A 22 11.10 -8.79 -2.88
C CYS A 22 10.91 -7.87 -1.66
N HIS A 23 9.85 -8.08 -0.88
CA HIS A 23 9.58 -7.33 0.36
C HIS A 23 10.79 -7.34 1.29
N LYS A 24 11.36 -8.53 1.53
CA LYS A 24 12.49 -8.67 2.44
C LYS A 24 13.74 -7.93 1.93
N ILE A 25 13.99 -7.95 0.62
CA ILE A 25 15.14 -7.22 0.05
C ILE A 25 14.93 -5.71 0.11
N PHE A 26 13.74 -5.21 -0.19
CA PHE A 26 13.43 -3.78 -0.05
C PHE A 26 13.59 -3.35 1.41
N ASP A 27 12.99 -4.10 2.34
CA ASP A 27 13.14 -3.86 3.78
C ASP A 27 14.61 -3.79 4.21
N ASP A 28 15.40 -4.83 3.93
CA ASP A 28 16.81 -4.87 4.33
C ASP A 28 17.63 -3.75 3.67
N PHE A 29 17.33 -3.38 2.41
CA PHE A 29 18.00 -2.27 1.72
C PHE A 29 17.69 -0.92 2.38
N PHE A 30 16.40 -0.58 2.52
CA PHE A 30 15.97 0.71 3.06
C PHE A 30 16.37 0.85 4.54
N LYS A 31 16.26 -0.23 5.31
CA LYS A 31 16.74 -0.30 6.69
C LYS A 31 18.25 -0.09 6.77
N GLY A 32 19.03 -0.75 5.90
CA GLY A 32 20.47 -0.58 5.82
C GLY A 32 20.89 0.86 5.50
N VAL A 33 20.21 1.53 4.57
CA VAL A 33 20.45 2.94 4.26
C VAL A 33 20.21 3.83 5.49
N PHE A 34 19.10 3.60 6.19
CA PHE A 34 18.73 4.37 7.37
C PHE A 34 19.67 4.14 8.56
N GLU A 35 19.93 2.89 8.95
CA GLU A 35 20.77 2.55 10.10
C GLU A 35 22.23 3.01 9.93
N ASN A 36 22.73 3.04 8.69
CA ASN A 36 24.08 3.52 8.38
C ASN A 36 24.14 5.03 8.06
N ASN A 37 23.04 5.77 8.22
CA ASN A 37 22.94 7.20 7.91
C ASN A 37 23.46 7.57 6.52
N ILE A 38 23.16 6.75 5.51
CA ILE A 38 23.58 6.98 4.13
C ILE A 38 22.70 8.07 3.53
N ASP A 39 23.32 9.10 2.96
CA ASP A 39 22.59 10.18 2.27
C ASP A 39 21.95 9.65 0.98
N TRP A 40 20.63 9.78 0.88
CA TRP A 40 19.83 9.40 -0.29
C TRP A 40 20.33 10.01 -1.61
N ASN A 41 20.97 11.18 -1.56
CA ASN A 41 21.55 11.84 -2.73
C ASN A 41 22.81 11.14 -3.26
N THR A 42 23.46 10.31 -2.45
CA THR A 42 24.69 9.57 -2.81
C THR A 42 24.41 8.16 -3.32
N ILE A 43 23.16 7.69 -3.24
CA ILE A 43 22.76 6.35 -3.65
C ILE A 43 22.64 6.31 -5.17
N ASP A 44 23.68 5.87 -5.87
CA ASP A 44 23.64 5.63 -7.31
C ASP A 44 23.27 4.19 -7.67
N ARG A 45 23.18 3.90 -8.97
CA ARG A 45 22.81 2.58 -9.48
C ARG A 45 23.83 1.49 -9.10
N GLU A 46 25.11 1.82 -9.06
CA GLU A 46 26.17 0.85 -8.71
C GLU A 46 26.11 0.51 -7.21
N PHE A 47 25.84 1.50 -6.36
CA PHE A 47 25.55 1.28 -4.94
C PHE A 47 24.36 0.34 -4.77
N ILE A 48 23.24 0.62 -5.44
CA ILE A 48 22.03 -0.21 -5.36
C ILE A 48 22.35 -1.64 -5.80
N ARG A 49 23.01 -1.82 -6.95
CA ARG A 49 23.37 -3.13 -7.48
C ARG A 49 24.21 -3.92 -6.49
N ARG A 50 25.27 -3.31 -5.94
CA ARG A 50 26.15 -3.96 -4.98
C ARG A 50 25.42 -4.39 -3.70
N GLU A 51 24.58 -3.51 -3.13
CA GLU A 51 23.84 -3.87 -1.91
C GLU A 51 22.79 -4.95 -2.19
N VAL A 52 22.09 -4.91 -3.33
CA VAL A 52 21.14 -5.98 -3.72
C VAL A 52 21.87 -7.32 -3.93
N GLU A 53 23.02 -7.34 -4.60
CA GLU A 53 23.84 -8.55 -4.76
C GLU A 53 24.24 -9.13 -3.40
N LYS A 54 24.67 -8.28 -2.47
CA LYS A 54 25.02 -8.69 -1.09
C LYS A 54 23.82 -9.26 -0.33
N LEU A 55 22.65 -8.60 -0.39
CA LEU A 55 21.43 -9.04 0.27
C LEU A 55 20.92 -10.37 -0.30
N THR A 56 20.90 -10.50 -1.61
CA THR A 56 20.44 -11.72 -2.29
C THR A 56 21.36 -12.90 -2.02
N LYS A 57 22.69 -12.70 -1.99
CA LYS A 57 23.66 -13.73 -1.59
C LYS A 57 23.43 -14.20 -0.16
N LYS A 58 23.24 -13.28 0.79
CA LYS A 58 22.92 -13.63 2.19
C LYS A 58 21.63 -14.45 2.31
N MET A 59 20.65 -14.22 1.43
CA MET A 59 19.41 -15.01 1.40
C MET A 59 19.63 -16.41 0.82
N SER A 60 20.50 -16.55 -0.18
CA SER A 60 20.75 -17.83 -0.83
C SER A 60 21.61 -18.79 0.00
N GLU A 61 22.39 -18.27 0.94
CA GLU A 61 23.13 -19.06 1.94
C GLU A 61 22.22 -19.83 2.93
N LYS A 62 20.90 -19.56 2.94
CA LYS A 62 19.94 -20.34 3.72
C LYS A 62 19.65 -21.68 3.01
N SER A 63 19.69 -22.78 3.76
CA SER A 63 19.45 -24.14 3.24
C SER A 63 18.13 -24.26 2.47
N ASN A 64 18.15 -24.95 1.31
CA ASN A 64 16.99 -25.19 0.41
C ASN A 64 16.47 -23.96 -0.36
N PHE A 65 17.34 -23.01 -0.72
CA PHE A 65 16.94 -21.87 -1.55
C PHE A 65 16.54 -22.31 -2.97
N ILE A 66 15.23 -22.38 -3.22
CA ILE A 66 14.65 -22.87 -4.49
C ILE A 66 15.17 -22.12 -5.72
N LEU A 67 15.53 -20.85 -5.57
CA LEU A 67 16.05 -20.03 -6.67
C LEU A 67 17.43 -20.49 -7.19
N GLU A 68 18.15 -21.34 -6.43
CA GLU A 68 19.40 -21.97 -6.88
C GLU A 68 19.24 -23.43 -7.35
N SER A 69 18.04 -24.00 -7.23
CA SER A 69 17.81 -25.44 -7.40
C SER A 69 17.90 -25.94 -8.86
N SER A 70 17.74 -25.06 -9.86
CA SER A 70 17.82 -25.44 -11.28
C SER A 70 18.30 -24.29 -12.16
N PRO A 71 18.80 -24.55 -13.40
CA PRO A 71 19.14 -23.49 -14.35
C PRO A 71 17.99 -22.51 -14.62
N LYS A 72 16.75 -23.00 -14.68
CA LYS A 72 15.55 -22.17 -14.84
C LYS A 72 15.38 -21.20 -13.68
N TYR A 73 15.51 -21.70 -12.45
CA TYR A 73 15.38 -20.87 -11.25
C TYR A 73 16.55 -19.89 -11.08
N LYS A 74 17.76 -20.28 -11.47
CA LYS A 74 18.92 -19.37 -11.50
C LYS A 74 18.69 -18.20 -12.47
N TYR A 75 18.19 -18.48 -13.67
CA TYR A 75 17.82 -17.44 -14.63
C TYR A 75 16.72 -16.52 -14.08
N PHE A 76 15.70 -17.10 -13.45
CA PHE A 76 14.64 -16.32 -12.78
C PHE A 76 15.18 -15.44 -11.65
N SER A 77 16.14 -15.94 -10.86
CA SER A 77 16.84 -15.17 -9.82
C SER A 77 17.55 -13.95 -10.42
N SER A 78 18.29 -14.12 -11.53
CA SER A 78 18.97 -13.03 -12.22
C SER A 78 18.00 -11.95 -12.73
N ILE A 79 16.86 -12.34 -13.31
CA ILE A 79 15.81 -11.39 -13.71
C ILE A 79 15.25 -10.67 -12.49
N THR A 80 14.97 -11.41 -11.41
CA THR A 80 14.41 -10.86 -10.18
C THR A 80 15.35 -9.82 -9.57
N GLN A 81 16.66 -10.11 -9.48
CA GLN A 81 17.66 -9.14 -9.00
C GLN A 81 17.65 -7.86 -9.84
N LYS A 82 17.61 -7.98 -11.17
CA LYS A 82 17.53 -6.81 -12.07
C LYS A 82 16.27 -5.98 -11.78
N ASN A 83 15.10 -6.61 -11.65
CA ASN A 83 13.84 -5.92 -11.37
C ASN A 83 13.87 -5.21 -10.00
N ILE A 84 14.48 -5.84 -8.99
CA ILE A 84 14.65 -5.26 -7.66
C ILE A 84 15.54 -4.02 -7.71
N VAL A 85 16.67 -4.08 -8.43
CA VAL A 85 17.56 -2.91 -8.62
C VAL A 85 16.80 -1.76 -9.29
N GLU A 86 16.05 -2.03 -10.36
CA GLU A 86 15.24 -1.01 -11.03
C GLU A 86 14.14 -0.43 -10.15
N SER A 87 13.51 -1.26 -9.31
CA SER A 87 12.49 -0.82 -8.36
C SER A 87 13.07 0.07 -7.27
N ILE A 88 14.22 -0.32 -6.70
CA ILE A 88 14.90 0.47 -5.66
C ILE A 88 15.39 1.80 -6.24
N GLU A 89 15.89 1.83 -7.48
CA GLU A 89 16.27 3.06 -8.17
C GLU A 89 15.10 4.05 -8.24
N ILE A 90 13.92 3.57 -8.64
CA ILE A 90 12.69 4.39 -8.66
C ILE A 90 12.32 4.84 -7.24
N MET A 91 12.30 3.93 -6.28
CA MET A 91 11.91 4.25 -4.91
C MET A 91 12.89 5.24 -4.24
N ALA A 92 14.19 5.16 -4.53
CA ALA A 92 15.20 6.10 -4.05
C ALA A 92 14.95 7.49 -4.61
N GLU A 93 14.64 7.60 -5.91
CA GLU A 93 14.27 8.87 -6.53
C GLU A 93 12.98 9.46 -5.94
N GLN A 94 11.98 8.61 -5.67
CA GLN A 94 10.75 9.02 -4.95
C GLN A 94 11.03 9.58 -3.54
N VAL A 95 12.07 9.07 -2.86
CA VAL A 95 12.50 9.61 -1.55
C VAL A 95 13.20 10.95 -1.75
N ARG A 96 14.15 11.07 -2.69
CA ARG A 96 14.91 12.32 -2.92
C ARG A 96 14.03 13.52 -3.28
N ARG A 97 12.92 13.30 -3.99
CA ARG A 97 12.01 14.36 -4.40
C ARG A 97 11.19 14.96 -3.26
N GLY A 98 11.00 14.24 -2.15
CA GLY A 98 10.27 14.74 -0.99
C GLY A 98 11.17 15.13 0.19
N ASN A 99 10.55 15.54 1.29
CA ASN A 99 11.17 15.69 2.61
C ASN A 99 10.83 14.53 3.57
N PHE A 100 10.07 13.53 3.08
CA PHE A 100 9.71 12.34 3.83
C PHE A 100 10.85 11.32 3.78
N ILE A 101 11.43 11.02 4.93
CA ILE A 101 12.53 10.08 5.07
C ILE A 101 11.99 8.73 5.53
N PRO A 102 12.33 7.61 4.87
CA PRO A 102 12.01 6.27 5.37
C PRO A 102 12.63 6.04 6.75
N THR A 103 11.81 5.66 7.73
CA THR A 103 12.28 5.45 9.13
C THR A 103 11.72 4.17 9.76
N GLY A 104 10.56 3.70 9.31
CA GLY A 104 9.99 2.43 9.74
C GLY A 104 10.03 1.42 8.59
N PHE A 105 10.55 0.24 8.87
CA PHE A 105 10.70 -0.86 7.91
C PHE A 105 10.17 -2.13 8.56
N GLU A 106 9.28 -2.85 7.85
CA GLU A 106 8.67 -4.09 8.35
C GLU A 106 8.16 -3.96 9.80
N THR A 107 7.61 -2.78 10.13
CA THR A 107 7.34 -2.38 11.51
C THR A 107 6.10 -3.07 12.03
N GLU A 108 6.27 -3.87 13.06
CA GLU A 108 5.17 -4.58 13.70
C GLU A 108 4.39 -3.64 14.65
N PHE A 109 3.07 -3.72 14.59
CA PHE A 109 2.19 -3.16 15.60
C PHE A 109 1.45 -4.30 16.31
N GLY A 110 1.44 -4.24 17.64
CA GLY A 110 1.07 -5.37 18.49
C GLY A 110 2.03 -5.59 19.66
N ASP A 111 3.29 -5.16 19.47
CA ASP A 111 4.38 -5.25 20.45
C ASP A 111 4.72 -3.86 21.05
N LYS A 112 5.89 -3.70 21.69
CA LYS A 112 6.22 -2.50 22.48
C LYS A 112 6.33 -1.19 21.67
N SER A 113 6.73 -1.22 20.40
CA SER A 113 6.98 0.01 19.61
C SER A 113 5.69 0.70 19.14
N ILE A 114 4.73 -0.08 18.61
CA ILE A 114 3.41 0.41 18.21
C ILE A 114 2.36 -0.49 18.85
N LYS A 115 1.46 0.11 19.63
CA LYS A 115 0.42 -0.62 20.36
C LYS A 115 -0.56 -1.32 19.40
N PRO A 116 -1.10 -2.50 19.77
CA PRO A 116 -2.19 -3.11 19.02
C PRO A 116 -3.43 -2.23 19.03
N ILE A 117 -4.25 -2.35 17.98
CA ILE A 117 -5.62 -1.83 18.04
C ILE A 117 -6.44 -2.83 18.85
N THR A 118 -7.08 -2.37 19.93
CA THR A 118 -7.80 -3.23 20.86
C THR A 118 -9.30 -2.97 20.78
N TYR A 119 -10.09 -4.04 20.69
CA TYR A 119 -11.55 -3.99 20.73
C TYR A 119 -12.08 -4.80 21.90
N THR A 120 -12.99 -4.22 22.66
CA THR A 120 -13.88 -4.97 23.56
C THR A 120 -15.17 -5.29 22.82
N LEU A 121 -15.44 -6.58 22.63
CA LEU A 121 -16.63 -7.08 21.96
C LEU A 121 -17.86 -7.05 22.88
N LYS A 122 -19.06 -7.19 22.31
CA LYS A 122 -20.34 -7.22 23.06
C LYS A 122 -20.39 -8.32 24.13
N ASN A 123 -19.73 -9.46 23.88
CA ASN A 123 -19.63 -10.57 24.83
C ASN A 123 -18.53 -10.39 25.89
N GLY A 124 -17.92 -9.20 25.97
CA GLY A 124 -16.85 -8.87 26.92
C GLY A 124 -15.46 -9.36 26.49
N LYS A 125 -15.32 -10.06 25.37
CA LYS A 125 -14.03 -10.55 24.90
C LYS A 125 -13.16 -9.40 24.39
N GLU A 126 -11.90 -9.39 24.79
CA GLU A 126 -10.90 -8.47 24.26
C GLU A 126 -10.17 -9.07 23.06
N ILE A 127 -10.13 -8.31 21.97
CA ILE A 127 -9.43 -8.65 20.72
C ILE A 127 -8.32 -7.65 20.49
N LYS A 128 -7.13 -8.16 20.17
CA LYS A 128 -5.98 -7.36 19.74
C LYS A 128 -5.73 -7.60 18.27
N LEU A 129 -5.88 -6.56 17.46
CA LEU A 129 -5.47 -6.55 16.06
C LEU A 129 -3.99 -6.17 16.00
N VAL A 130 -3.21 -7.07 15.41
CA VAL A 130 -1.76 -6.93 15.21
C VAL A 130 -1.45 -7.04 13.72
N GLY A 131 -0.29 -6.54 13.32
CA GLY A 131 0.15 -6.63 11.94
C GLY A 131 1.52 -6.03 11.74
N LYS A 132 1.90 -5.93 10.46
CA LYS A 132 3.22 -5.49 10.03
C LYS A 132 3.06 -4.47 8.91
N ILE A 133 3.74 -3.33 9.04
CA ILE A 133 3.69 -2.20 8.11
C ILE A 133 4.96 -2.23 7.28
N ASP A 134 4.84 -2.36 5.96
CA ASP A 134 6.01 -2.52 5.06
C ASP A 134 6.99 -1.34 5.18
N ARG A 135 6.51 -0.11 4.98
CA ARG A 135 7.32 1.11 5.12
C ARG A 135 6.54 2.30 5.70
N ILE A 136 7.20 3.04 6.60
CA ILE A 136 6.76 4.32 7.15
C ILE A 136 7.81 5.38 6.82
N ASP A 137 7.40 6.42 6.09
CA ASP A 137 8.25 7.60 5.88
C ASP A 137 7.72 8.76 6.74
N VAL A 138 8.65 9.51 7.34
CA VAL A 138 8.37 10.60 8.28
C VAL A 138 8.90 11.91 7.73
N PHE A 139 8.05 12.93 7.72
CA PHE A 139 8.47 14.33 7.61
C PHE A 139 8.32 15.00 8.97
N LYS A 140 9.44 15.39 9.59
CA LYS A 140 9.43 16.03 10.91
C LYS A 140 9.05 17.50 10.77
N GLY A 141 7.90 17.88 11.30
CA GLY A 141 7.51 19.28 11.47
C GLY A 141 7.86 19.79 12.87
N GLU A 142 7.66 21.09 13.08
CA GLU A 142 7.89 21.74 14.37
C GLU A 142 6.99 21.14 15.47
N ASN A 143 5.67 21.11 15.20
CA ASN A 143 4.67 20.63 16.15
C ASN A 143 4.32 19.15 15.94
N PHE A 144 4.18 18.73 14.68
CA PHE A 144 3.72 17.39 14.31
C PHE A 144 4.71 16.70 13.38
N ASP A 145 4.83 15.39 13.53
CA ASP A 145 5.46 14.51 12.55
C ASP A 145 4.39 14.00 11.58
N PHE A 146 4.61 14.25 10.30
CA PHE A 146 3.73 13.81 9.22
C PHE A 146 4.18 12.44 8.71
N LEU A 147 3.23 11.53 8.53
CA LEU A 147 3.49 10.13 8.21
C LEU A 147 2.88 9.74 6.88
N ARG A 148 3.64 9.06 6.03
CA ARG A 148 3.07 8.28 4.92
C ARG A 148 3.41 6.80 5.06
N ILE A 149 2.44 5.96 4.72
CA ILE A 149 2.60 4.51 4.72
C ILE A 149 2.65 4.02 3.28
N ILE A 150 3.57 3.12 3.02
CA ILE A 150 3.79 2.55 1.70
C ILE A 150 3.79 1.03 1.83
N ASP A 151 2.89 0.38 1.12
CA ASP A 151 2.77 -1.07 1.03
C ASP A 151 3.24 -1.53 -0.35
N TYR A 152 4.16 -2.50 -0.37
CA TYR A 152 4.76 -2.99 -1.59
C TYR A 152 3.87 -4.04 -2.23
N LYS A 153 3.56 -3.91 -3.53
CA LYS A 153 2.73 -4.88 -4.24
C LYS A 153 3.38 -5.29 -5.56
N SER A 154 3.36 -6.60 -5.85
CA SER A 154 3.81 -7.18 -7.12
C SER A 154 2.78 -7.00 -8.25
N SER A 155 1.92 -5.99 -8.14
CA SER A 155 0.86 -5.70 -9.10
C SER A 155 0.28 -4.34 -8.76
N LYS A 156 -0.03 -3.55 -9.79
CA LYS A 156 -0.73 -2.28 -9.62
C LYS A 156 -2.00 -2.41 -8.77
N ARG A 157 -2.04 -1.66 -7.67
CA ARG A 157 -3.21 -1.49 -6.81
C ARG A 157 -3.45 0.00 -6.60
N ASP A 158 -4.66 0.36 -6.21
CA ASP A 158 -5.03 1.72 -5.84
C ASP A 158 -6.07 1.65 -4.71
N ILE A 159 -6.30 2.76 -4.02
CA ILE A 159 -7.33 2.84 -2.99
C ILE A 159 -8.69 3.04 -3.65
N ASP A 160 -9.65 2.18 -3.32
CA ASP A 160 -11.04 2.27 -3.78
C ASP A 160 -11.97 2.40 -2.57
N LEU A 161 -12.50 3.61 -2.34
CA LEU A 161 -13.38 3.88 -1.19
C LEU A 161 -14.64 3.00 -1.17
N ASN A 162 -15.10 2.47 -2.31
CA ASN A 162 -16.20 1.51 -2.32
C ASN A 162 -15.78 0.18 -1.68
N GLN A 163 -14.55 -0.25 -1.93
CA GLN A 163 -13.98 -1.46 -1.32
C GLN A 163 -13.64 -1.23 0.15
N VAL A 164 -13.21 -0.01 0.54
CA VAL A 164 -13.06 0.38 1.95
C VAL A 164 -14.41 0.29 2.66
N TYR A 165 -15.46 0.90 2.10
CA TYR A 165 -16.82 0.87 2.63
C TYR A 165 -17.34 -0.57 2.80
N ALA A 166 -17.10 -1.42 1.80
CA ALA A 166 -17.49 -2.83 1.83
C ALA A 166 -16.63 -3.72 2.76
N GLY A 167 -15.62 -3.17 3.44
CA GLY A 167 -14.74 -3.92 4.33
C GLY A 167 -13.69 -4.79 3.61
N LEU A 168 -13.47 -4.57 2.32
CA LEU A 168 -12.58 -5.38 1.47
C LEU A 168 -11.14 -4.84 1.42
N GLN A 169 -10.95 -3.53 1.62
CA GLN A 169 -9.65 -2.87 1.51
C GLN A 169 -9.38 -1.96 2.71
N LEU A 170 -9.06 -2.55 3.86
CA LEU A 170 -8.90 -1.83 5.13
C LEU A 170 -7.44 -1.61 5.54
N GLN A 171 -6.51 -2.37 4.94
CA GLN A 171 -5.13 -2.55 5.42
C GLN A 171 -4.37 -1.23 5.68
N LEU A 172 -4.27 -0.33 4.68
CA LEU A 172 -3.51 0.92 4.81
C LEU A 172 -4.09 1.85 5.89
N PHE A 173 -5.42 1.94 5.98
CA PHE A 173 -6.10 2.74 7.01
C PHE A 173 -5.94 2.12 8.41
N VAL A 174 -5.96 0.80 8.53
CA VAL A 174 -5.66 0.10 9.79
C VAL A 174 -4.23 0.38 10.25
N TYR A 175 -3.26 0.35 9.34
CA TYR A 175 -1.86 0.66 9.66
C TYR A 175 -1.69 2.11 10.14
N MET A 176 -2.29 3.07 9.44
CA MET A 176 -2.25 4.47 9.86
C MET A 176 -2.93 4.67 11.20
N ASN A 177 -4.10 4.04 11.42
CA ASN A 177 -4.78 4.04 12.71
C ASN A 177 -3.89 3.56 13.86
N ALA A 178 -3.15 2.45 13.66
CA ALA A 178 -2.28 1.89 14.69
C ALA A 178 -1.18 2.88 15.09
N ILE A 179 -0.55 3.54 14.10
CA ILE A 179 0.50 4.54 14.38
C ILE A 179 -0.11 5.79 15.04
N LEU A 180 -1.16 6.37 14.45
CA LEU A 180 -1.78 7.60 14.97
C LEU A 180 -2.29 7.40 16.41
N SER A 181 -2.84 6.21 16.73
CA SER A 181 -3.33 5.90 18.08
C SER A 181 -2.21 5.73 19.11
N SER A 182 -0.97 5.50 18.69
CA SER A 182 0.17 5.39 19.60
C SER A 182 0.59 6.73 20.19
N ASN A 183 0.45 7.82 19.42
CA ASN A 183 0.72 9.20 19.86
C ASN A 183 -0.04 10.21 18.98
N LYS A 184 -1.32 10.45 19.32
CA LYS A 184 -2.23 11.32 18.54
C LYS A 184 -1.82 12.80 18.54
N GLU A 185 -1.07 13.22 19.55
CA GLU A 185 -0.61 14.60 19.69
C GLU A 185 0.62 14.87 18.83
N ARG A 186 1.44 13.85 18.55
CA ARG A 186 2.65 13.99 17.73
C ARG A 186 2.42 13.66 16.26
N TYR A 187 1.63 12.64 15.95
CA TYR A 187 1.55 12.10 14.58
C TYR A 187 0.35 12.59 13.79
N LYS A 188 0.58 12.95 12.52
CA LYS A 188 -0.46 13.32 11.54
C LYS A 188 -0.31 12.51 10.25
N PRO A 189 -1.41 12.13 9.58
CA PRO A 189 -1.34 11.44 8.30
C PRO A 189 -0.91 12.41 7.18
N ALA A 190 -0.19 11.90 6.19
CA ALA A 190 0.18 12.61 4.97
C ALA A 190 -0.13 11.85 3.69
N GLY A 191 -0.11 10.52 3.75
CA GLY A 191 -0.56 9.71 2.63
C GLY A 191 -0.54 8.21 2.90
N LEU A 192 -1.29 7.50 2.06
CA LEU A 192 -1.44 6.06 2.07
C LEU A 192 -1.20 5.57 0.65
N PHE A 193 -0.15 4.77 0.44
CA PHE A 193 0.27 4.40 -0.90
C PHE A 193 0.52 2.91 -1.07
N TYR A 194 0.31 2.46 -2.30
CA TYR A 194 0.88 1.25 -2.84
C TYR A 194 2.06 1.61 -3.74
N SER A 195 3.13 0.84 -3.63
CA SER A 195 4.26 0.88 -4.56
C SER A 195 4.27 -0.41 -5.38
N ASP A 196 4.04 -0.26 -6.70
CA ASP A 196 4.15 -1.38 -7.64
C ASP A 196 5.61 -1.61 -7.97
N PHE A 197 6.15 -2.76 -7.58
CA PHE A 197 7.54 -3.13 -7.83
C PHE A 197 7.71 -4.09 -9.01
N ASN A 198 6.64 -4.37 -9.76
CA ASN A 198 6.82 -4.86 -11.12
C ASN A 198 7.15 -3.65 -11.98
N THR A 199 8.44 -3.36 -12.15
CA THR A 199 8.90 -2.21 -12.94
C THR A 199 8.17 -2.16 -14.29
N ASN A 200 7.30 -1.17 -14.43
CA ASN A 200 6.58 -0.95 -15.67
C ASN A 200 7.57 -0.32 -16.65
N LEU A 201 7.94 -1.10 -17.68
CA LEU A 201 8.83 -0.63 -18.72
C LEU A 201 8.20 0.54 -19.48
N VAL A 202 9.02 1.53 -19.82
CA VAL A 202 8.64 2.55 -20.80
C VAL A 202 8.46 1.83 -22.13
N GLY A 203 7.29 2.02 -22.72
CA GLY A 203 6.89 1.35 -23.96
C GLY A 203 6.68 2.44 -25.00
N PHE A 204 7.15 2.19 -26.22
CA PHE A 204 7.10 3.16 -27.30
C PHE A 204 6.15 2.64 -28.38
N GLU A 205 5.22 3.48 -28.81
CA GLU A 205 4.29 3.13 -29.89
C GLU A 205 5.01 2.96 -31.24
N THR A 206 6.12 3.68 -31.42
CA THR A 206 6.95 3.64 -32.64
C THR A 206 8.43 3.74 -32.30
N TYR A 207 9.28 3.24 -33.20
CA TYR A 207 10.74 3.35 -33.07
C TYR A 207 11.24 4.80 -33.13
N SER A 208 10.57 5.67 -33.89
CA SER A 208 10.88 7.11 -33.93
C SER A 208 10.75 7.74 -32.55
N LYS A 209 9.64 7.49 -31.85
CA LYS A 209 9.43 8.00 -30.49
C LYS A 209 10.48 7.50 -29.49
N MET A 210 11.09 6.33 -29.73
CA MET A 210 12.20 5.82 -28.92
C MET A 210 13.51 6.57 -29.21
N LEU A 211 13.80 6.85 -30.49
CA LEU A 211 15.00 7.59 -30.89
C LEU A 211 14.97 9.07 -30.51
N ASP A 212 13.79 9.68 -30.52
CA ASP A 212 13.60 11.09 -30.17
C ASP A 212 13.67 11.33 -28.64
N MET A 213 13.71 10.26 -27.84
CA MET A 213 13.68 10.35 -26.39
C MET A 213 15.09 10.46 -25.81
N ASN A 214 15.37 11.55 -25.10
CA ASN A 214 16.62 11.72 -24.36
C ASN A 214 16.56 11.05 -22.97
N ASP A 215 17.70 10.96 -22.29
CA ASP A 215 17.79 10.29 -20.99
C ASP A 215 16.88 10.91 -19.92
N GLU A 216 16.71 12.23 -19.91
CA GLU A 216 15.85 12.95 -18.97
C GLU A 216 14.36 12.61 -19.17
N SER A 217 13.89 12.66 -20.43
CA SER A 217 12.51 12.31 -20.78
C SER A 217 12.23 10.82 -20.53
N PHE A 218 13.21 9.94 -20.80
CA PHE A 218 13.13 8.53 -20.44
C PHE A 218 12.98 8.32 -18.93
N HIS A 219 13.79 9.02 -18.14
CA HIS A 219 13.71 8.96 -16.69
C HIS A 219 12.36 9.47 -16.16
N SER A 220 11.88 10.61 -16.68
CA SER A 220 10.54 11.17 -16.38
C SER A 220 9.41 10.16 -16.65
N GLU A 221 9.40 9.54 -17.82
CA GLU A 221 8.37 8.54 -18.17
C GLU A 221 8.47 7.27 -17.32
N LYS A 222 9.70 6.84 -16.98
CA LYS A 222 9.92 5.71 -16.06
C LYS A 222 9.30 6.01 -14.68
N LEU A 223 9.49 7.21 -14.14
CA LEU A 223 8.88 7.62 -12.87
C LEU A 223 7.36 7.68 -12.97
N LYS A 224 6.80 8.33 -13.99
CA LYS A 224 5.33 8.44 -14.19
C LYS A 224 4.65 7.09 -14.27
N LYS A 225 5.27 6.10 -14.92
CA LYS A 225 4.74 4.72 -15.02
C LYS A 225 4.79 3.95 -13.69
N ASN A 226 5.75 4.28 -12.83
CA ASN A 226 5.99 3.62 -11.55
C ASN A 226 5.66 4.51 -10.34
N LYS A 227 4.86 5.55 -10.56
CA LYS A 227 4.40 6.45 -9.51
C LYS A 227 3.58 5.70 -8.47
N LEU A 228 3.68 6.17 -7.23
CA LEU A 228 2.86 5.66 -6.14
C LEU A 228 1.38 5.91 -6.44
N THR A 229 0.56 4.95 -6.08
CA THR A 229 -0.91 5.00 -6.18
C THR A 229 -1.52 4.96 -4.80
N GLY A 230 -2.69 5.57 -4.62
CA GLY A 230 -3.32 5.75 -3.32
C GLY A 230 -3.72 7.19 -3.07
N PHE A 231 -3.76 7.60 -1.81
CA PHE A 231 -4.29 8.89 -1.38
C PHE A 231 -3.25 9.74 -0.66
N VAL A 232 -3.18 11.01 -1.04
CA VAL A 232 -2.53 12.07 -0.25
C VAL A 232 -3.54 12.71 0.71
N ILE A 233 -3.06 13.38 1.76
CA ILE A 233 -3.87 14.38 2.47
C ILE A 233 -3.81 15.70 1.71
N LYS A 234 -4.98 16.28 1.41
CA LYS A 234 -5.15 17.48 0.58
C LYS A 234 -4.83 18.76 1.37
N ASP A 235 -3.57 18.90 1.73
CA ASP A 235 -3.00 20.10 2.35
C ASP A 235 -1.86 20.62 1.47
N MET A 236 -1.94 21.89 1.04
CA MET A 236 -1.01 22.43 0.05
C MET A 236 0.46 22.40 0.52
N GLU A 237 0.71 22.72 1.78
CA GLU A 237 2.06 22.72 2.33
C GLU A 237 2.60 21.28 2.40
N LEU A 238 1.75 20.35 2.79
CA LEU A 238 2.10 18.94 2.86
C LEU A 238 2.39 18.34 1.47
N LEU A 239 1.62 18.70 0.45
CA LEU A 239 1.83 18.24 -0.93
C LEU A 239 3.20 18.70 -1.47
N LYS A 240 3.62 19.92 -1.18
CA LYS A 240 4.96 20.43 -1.56
C LYS A 240 6.10 19.73 -0.81
N ASN A 241 5.84 19.21 0.39
CA ASN A 241 6.80 18.39 1.13
C ASN A 241 6.83 16.94 0.67
N LEU A 242 5.72 16.44 0.12
CA LEU A 242 5.63 15.11 -0.49
C LEU A 242 6.39 15.05 -1.84
N ASP A 243 6.34 16.12 -2.63
CA ASP A 243 7.11 16.30 -3.86
C ASP A 243 7.51 17.77 -4.03
N ARG A 244 8.79 18.06 -3.81
CA ARG A 244 9.39 19.40 -3.90
C ARG A 244 9.54 19.91 -5.32
N THR A 245 9.33 19.05 -6.32
CA THR A 245 9.35 19.47 -7.73
C THR A 245 8.08 20.21 -8.13
N LEU A 246 7.05 20.22 -7.28
CA LEU A 246 5.79 20.91 -7.54
C LEU A 246 5.91 22.43 -7.29
N ASP A 247 5.70 23.22 -8.33
CA ASP A 247 5.73 24.68 -8.27
C ASP A 247 4.79 25.33 -9.31
N ALA A 248 5.04 26.59 -9.67
CA ALA A 248 4.22 27.32 -10.64
C ALA A 248 4.35 26.79 -12.08
N ASP A 249 5.50 26.21 -12.41
CA ASP A 249 5.85 25.74 -13.75
C ASP A 249 5.68 24.21 -13.87
N ASN A 250 5.78 23.48 -12.75
CA ASN A 250 5.54 22.06 -12.67
C ASN A 250 4.34 21.71 -11.78
N LEU A 251 3.17 21.62 -12.41
CA LEU A 251 1.89 21.43 -11.72
C LEU A 251 1.51 19.95 -11.50
N THR A 252 2.29 18.98 -11.98
CA THR A 252 1.92 17.55 -11.91
C THR A 252 3.07 16.73 -11.35
N SER A 253 2.82 15.96 -10.30
CA SER A 253 3.84 15.08 -9.74
C SER A 253 4.03 13.85 -10.63
N GLU A 254 5.29 13.49 -10.85
CA GLU A 254 5.65 12.26 -11.56
C GLU A 254 5.70 11.05 -10.63
N ILE A 255 5.78 11.27 -9.32
CA ILE A 255 5.96 10.22 -8.31
C ILE A 255 4.72 9.94 -7.47
N LEU A 256 3.76 10.88 -7.45
CA LEU A 256 2.55 10.82 -6.63
C LEU A 256 1.32 11.23 -7.44
N PRO A 257 0.09 10.87 -7.01
CA PRO A 257 -1.13 11.21 -7.71
C PRO A 257 -1.59 12.65 -7.41
N ILE A 258 -0.69 13.62 -7.57
CA ILE A 258 -0.89 15.04 -7.26
C ILE A 258 -0.95 15.85 -8.55
N LYS A 259 -1.94 16.74 -8.64
CA LYS A 259 -2.02 17.78 -9.65
C LYS A 259 -2.44 19.10 -9.01
N LEU A 260 -1.65 20.14 -9.22
CA LEU A 260 -1.94 21.50 -8.82
C LEU A 260 -2.61 22.26 -9.98
N LYS A 261 -3.22 23.41 -9.67
CA LYS A 261 -3.77 24.36 -10.63
C LYS A 261 -3.49 25.80 -10.17
N SER A 262 -3.93 26.79 -10.94
CA SER A 262 -3.76 28.20 -10.59
C SER A 262 -2.30 28.56 -10.29
N LYS A 263 -1.35 28.11 -11.13
CA LYS A 263 0.10 28.30 -10.95
C LYS A 263 0.62 27.79 -9.58
N GLY A 264 0.13 26.64 -9.14
CA GLY A 264 0.60 25.98 -7.91
C GLY A 264 -0.04 26.51 -6.62
N GLN A 265 -1.07 27.37 -6.74
CA GLN A 265 -1.76 27.97 -5.60
C GLN A 265 -2.96 27.16 -5.11
N GLU A 266 -3.52 26.28 -5.96
CA GLU A 266 -4.68 25.47 -5.60
C GLU A 266 -4.48 23.99 -5.95
N ILE A 267 -5.11 23.12 -5.18
CA ILE A 267 -5.12 21.67 -5.44
C ILE A 267 -6.10 21.40 -6.59
N GLY A 268 -5.62 20.72 -7.63
CA GLY A 268 -6.42 20.31 -8.77
C GLY A 268 -7.37 19.15 -8.41
N ALA A 269 -8.56 19.15 -9.00
CA ALA A 269 -9.60 18.14 -8.72
C ALA A 269 -9.21 16.70 -9.07
N SER A 270 -8.18 16.51 -9.92
CA SER A 270 -7.65 15.18 -10.26
C SER A 270 -6.61 14.66 -9.25
N THR A 271 -6.28 15.42 -8.20
CA THR A 271 -5.46 14.91 -7.10
C THR A 271 -6.22 13.83 -6.36
N LEU A 272 -5.68 12.61 -6.33
CA LEU A 272 -6.28 11.50 -5.60
C LEU A 272 -5.86 11.60 -4.14
N GLY A 273 -6.80 11.99 -3.28
CA GLY A 273 -6.53 12.25 -1.88
C GLY A 273 -7.78 12.59 -1.10
N LEU A 274 -7.62 12.70 0.22
CA LEU A 274 -8.66 13.03 1.18
C LEU A 274 -8.34 14.40 1.81
N THR A 275 -9.36 15.21 2.09
CA THR A 275 -9.19 16.30 3.07
C THR A 275 -8.94 15.70 4.46
N THR A 276 -8.50 16.52 5.42
CA THR A 276 -8.31 16.08 6.80
C THR A 276 -9.60 15.51 7.39
N ASP A 277 -10.74 16.19 7.19
CA ASP A 277 -12.05 15.74 7.67
C ASP A 277 -12.50 14.44 7.00
N GLU A 278 -12.32 14.32 5.67
CA GLU A 278 -12.62 13.09 4.94
C GLU A 278 -11.77 11.93 5.45
N PHE A 279 -10.49 12.17 5.72
CA PHE A 279 -9.60 11.17 6.30
C PHE A 279 -10.11 10.73 7.67
N GLU A 280 -10.47 11.64 8.56
CA GLU A 280 -10.99 11.32 9.90
C GLU A 280 -12.27 10.47 9.84
N ILE A 281 -13.21 10.82 8.94
CA ILE A 281 -14.43 10.03 8.70
C ILE A 281 -14.09 8.60 8.30
N VAL A 282 -13.23 8.43 7.29
CA VAL A 282 -12.82 7.10 6.80
C VAL A 282 -12.07 6.34 7.89
N ASN A 283 -11.21 7.03 8.63
CA ASN A 283 -10.36 6.45 9.64
C ASN A 283 -11.17 5.86 10.81
N GLU A 284 -12.16 6.62 11.30
CA GLU A 284 -13.12 6.14 12.30
C GLU A 284 -13.99 5.00 11.76
N PHE A 285 -14.49 5.13 10.52
CA PHE A 285 -15.30 4.10 9.89
C PHE A 285 -14.56 2.77 9.79
N VAL A 286 -13.27 2.80 9.41
CA VAL A 286 -12.44 1.60 9.32
C VAL A 286 -12.29 0.92 10.68
N LEU A 287 -12.12 1.68 11.77
CA LEU A 287 -12.06 1.12 13.14
C LEU A 287 -13.38 0.47 13.54
N ASN A 288 -14.51 1.10 13.22
CA ASN A 288 -15.83 0.54 13.47
C ASN A 288 -16.07 -0.73 12.64
N LYS A 289 -15.73 -0.70 11.34
CA LYS A 289 -15.91 -1.83 10.42
C LYS A 289 -15.06 -3.03 10.82
N THR A 290 -13.82 -2.81 11.22
CA THR A 290 -12.93 -3.88 11.71
C THR A 290 -13.41 -4.48 13.03
N LYS A 291 -13.97 -3.66 13.94
CA LYS A 291 -14.65 -4.16 15.14
C LYS A 291 -15.86 -5.02 14.77
N ASP A 292 -16.72 -4.56 13.87
CA ASP A 292 -17.90 -5.31 13.42
C ASP A 292 -17.52 -6.65 12.77
N ILE A 293 -16.46 -6.68 11.96
CA ILE A 293 -15.91 -7.93 11.41
C ILE A 293 -15.48 -8.88 12.53
N CYS A 294 -14.84 -8.37 13.59
CA CYS A 294 -14.47 -9.19 14.74
C CYS A 294 -15.70 -9.73 15.48
N GLU A 295 -16.74 -8.90 15.68
CA GLU A 295 -18.01 -9.34 16.27
C GLU A 295 -18.64 -10.50 15.47
N GLU A 296 -18.71 -10.38 14.15
CA GLU A 296 -19.25 -11.43 13.27
C GLU A 296 -18.43 -12.74 13.34
N ILE A 297 -17.10 -12.64 13.38
CA ILE A 297 -16.24 -13.82 13.53
C ILE A 297 -16.50 -14.52 14.87
N TYR A 298 -16.58 -13.75 15.96
CA TYR A 298 -16.72 -14.31 17.31
C TYR A 298 -18.15 -14.67 17.70
N SER A 299 -19.16 -14.18 16.98
CA SER A 299 -20.53 -14.67 17.07
C SER A 299 -20.73 -16.02 16.37
N GLY A 300 -19.72 -16.48 15.61
CA GLY A 300 -19.76 -17.74 14.88
C GLY A 300 -20.40 -17.64 13.50
N ASN A 301 -20.48 -16.43 12.92
CA ASN A 301 -20.99 -16.29 11.55
C ASN A 301 -20.00 -16.90 10.55
N ILE A 302 -20.43 -17.97 9.89
CA ILE A 302 -19.68 -18.71 8.86
C ILE A 302 -20.44 -18.76 7.52
N ASP A 303 -21.39 -17.85 7.31
CA ASP A 303 -22.24 -17.82 6.12
C ASP A 303 -21.43 -17.69 4.82
N ILE A 304 -21.87 -18.42 3.79
CA ILE A 304 -21.25 -18.36 2.46
C ILE A 304 -21.80 -17.15 1.70
N ARG A 305 -21.10 -16.02 1.80
CA ARG A 305 -21.50 -14.71 1.26
C ARG A 305 -20.44 -14.07 0.36
N PRO A 306 -20.03 -14.71 -0.76
CA PRO A 306 -19.00 -14.16 -1.63
C PRO A 306 -19.46 -12.85 -2.28
N PHE A 307 -18.59 -11.85 -2.30
CA PHE A 307 -18.89 -10.56 -2.94
C PHE A 307 -18.71 -10.63 -4.46
N ARG A 308 -19.33 -9.69 -5.17
CA ARG A 308 -18.99 -9.34 -6.55
C ARG A 308 -18.83 -7.83 -6.63
N TYR A 309 -17.69 -7.37 -7.13
CA TYR A 309 -17.44 -5.95 -7.34
C TYR A 309 -16.81 -5.75 -8.72
N LYS A 310 -17.49 -5.00 -9.60
CA LYS A 310 -17.15 -4.93 -11.02
C LYS A 310 -17.03 -6.37 -11.58
N ASN A 311 -15.91 -6.72 -12.20
CA ASN A 311 -15.65 -8.07 -12.72
C ASN A 311 -14.93 -8.99 -11.72
N LYS A 312 -14.63 -8.52 -10.50
CA LYS A 312 -13.87 -9.28 -9.50
C LYS A 312 -14.81 -10.07 -8.60
N LYS A 313 -14.50 -11.35 -8.42
CA LYS A 313 -15.19 -12.26 -7.50
C LYS A 313 -14.16 -13.14 -6.78
N PRO A 314 -14.24 -13.28 -5.45
CA PRO A 314 -13.24 -14.03 -4.67
C PRO A 314 -13.22 -15.52 -5.00
N CYS A 315 -14.32 -16.05 -5.53
CA CYS A 315 -14.46 -17.43 -5.96
C CYS A 315 -13.49 -17.83 -7.08
N ASP A 316 -12.95 -16.87 -7.85
CA ASP A 316 -12.02 -17.15 -8.96
C ASP A 316 -10.64 -17.60 -8.46
N TYR A 317 -10.26 -17.26 -7.21
CA TYR A 317 -8.98 -17.60 -6.60
C TYR A 317 -9.12 -18.34 -5.26
N CYS A 318 -10.36 -18.66 -4.84
CA CYS A 318 -10.61 -19.34 -3.57
C CYS A 318 -10.27 -20.83 -3.65
N LYS A 319 -9.28 -21.23 -2.86
CA LYS A 319 -8.81 -22.62 -2.72
C LYS A 319 -9.84 -23.57 -2.08
N TYR A 320 -10.87 -23.02 -1.43
CA TYR A 320 -11.89 -23.77 -0.70
C TYR A 320 -13.22 -23.91 -1.47
N LYS A 321 -13.22 -23.68 -2.78
CA LYS A 321 -14.44 -23.73 -3.61
C LYS A 321 -15.15 -25.10 -3.57
N SER A 322 -14.38 -26.19 -3.48
CA SER A 322 -14.92 -27.55 -3.35
C SER A 322 -15.59 -27.82 -1.99
N ILE A 323 -15.23 -27.04 -0.96
CA ILE A 323 -15.77 -27.17 0.40
C ILE A 323 -17.06 -26.38 0.52
N CYS A 324 -17.09 -25.13 0.03
CA CYS A 324 -18.27 -24.26 0.22
C CYS A 324 -19.47 -24.66 -0.65
N ARG A 325 -19.26 -25.40 -1.75
CA ARG A 325 -20.32 -25.82 -2.69
C ARG A 325 -21.21 -24.67 -3.20
N PHE A 326 -20.68 -23.45 -3.27
CA PHE A 326 -21.41 -22.30 -3.80
C PHE A 326 -21.78 -22.54 -5.27
N ASP A 327 -23.07 -22.51 -5.57
CA ASP A 327 -23.61 -22.67 -6.92
C ASP A 327 -24.46 -21.45 -7.28
N ILE A 328 -24.11 -20.76 -8.37
CA ILE A 328 -24.81 -19.55 -8.82
C ILE A 328 -26.28 -19.79 -9.19
N LYS A 329 -26.68 -21.05 -9.43
CA LYS A 329 -28.09 -21.42 -9.65
C LYS A 329 -28.92 -21.37 -8.36
N HIS A 330 -28.29 -21.59 -7.21
CA HIS A 330 -28.94 -21.72 -5.91
C HIS A 330 -28.55 -20.59 -4.93
N ASN A 331 -27.42 -19.93 -5.17
CA ASN A 331 -26.84 -18.90 -4.32
C ASN A 331 -26.66 -17.59 -5.11
N LYS A 332 -26.49 -16.48 -4.38
CA LYS A 332 -26.28 -15.16 -4.97
C LYS A 332 -25.00 -14.52 -4.45
N TYR A 333 -24.36 -13.74 -5.31
CA TYR A 333 -23.25 -12.88 -4.91
C TYR A 333 -23.76 -11.64 -4.18
N ASN A 334 -23.00 -11.20 -3.18
CA ASN A 334 -23.19 -9.89 -2.56
C ASN A 334 -22.59 -8.81 -3.45
N ASN A 335 -23.43 -8.11 -4.20
CA ASN A 335 -22.98 -7.05 -5.11
C ASN A 335 -22.56 -5.82 -4.32
N VAL A 336 -21.28 -5.48 -4.38
CA VAL A 336 -20.75 -4.25 -3.79
C VAL A 336 -21.19 -3.08 -4.65
N LYS A 337 -21.85 -2.09 -4.02
CA LYS A 337 -22.32 -0.88 -4.69
C LYS A 337 -21.15 -0.01 -5.14
N ASN A 338 -21.33 0.69 -6.25
CA ASN A 338 -20.43 1.74 -6.69
C ASN A 338 -21.01 3.08 -6.22
N LEU A 339 -20.65 3.49 -5.01
CA LEU A 339 -21.13 4.67 -4.31
C LEU A 339 -20.36 5.92 -4.75
N LEU A 340 -19.05 5.80 -4.93
CA LEU A 340 -18.22 6.90 -5.41
C LEU A 340 -18.29 6.98 -6.94
N THR A 341 -19.04 7.97 -7.43
CA THR A 341 -19.21 8.23 -8.87
C THR A 341 -18.96 9.71 -9.16
N ARG A 342 -18.77 10.05 -10.44
CA ARG A 342 -18.62 11.46 -10.85
C ARG A 342 -19.81 12.32 -10.43
N ASP A 343 -21.01 11.75 -10.48
CA ASP A 343 -22.26 12.46 -10.15
C ASP A 343 -22.52 12.51 -8.64
N ARG A 344 -21.84 11.65 -7.86
CA ARG A 344 -21.99 11.55 -6.41
C ARG A 344 -20.62 11.35 -5.74
N PRO A 345 -19.78 12.39 -5.72
CA PRO A 345 -18.43 12.30 -5.16
C PRO A 345 -18.41 12.18 -3.63
N ASN A 346 -19.52 12.53 -2.96
CA ASN A 346 -19.59 12.58 -1.50
C ASN A 346 -20.40 11.43 -0.87
N GLU A 347 -21.18 10.68 -1.66
CA GLU A 347 -22.14 9.67 -1.14
C GLU A 347 -21.47 8.64 -0.22
N VAL A 348 -20.25 8.20 -0.55
CA VAL A 348 -19.52 7.24 0.30
C VAL A 348 -19.14 7.83 1.65
N PHE A 349 -18.73 9.10 1.70
CA PHE A 349 -18.36 9.76 2.96
C PHE A 349 -19.57 10.08 3.82
N GLU A 350 -20.69 10.48 3.19
CA GLU A 350 -21.97 10.70 3.88
C GLU A 350 -22.44 9.41 4.56
N LEU A 351 -22.38 8.27 3.87
CA LEU A 351 -22.73 6.96 4.42
C LEU A 351 -21.78 6.54 5.55
N MET A 352 -20.46 6.69 5.35
CA MET A 352 -19.48 6.40 6.40
C MET A 352 -19.71 7.26 7.65
N ASN A 353 -19.96 8.56 7.47
CA ASN A 353 -20.22 9.47 8.59
C ASN A 353 -21.54 9.15 9.29
N SER A 354 -22.59 8.80 8.54
CA SER A 354 -23.87 8.35 9.12
C SER A 354 -23.68 7.10 9.98
N GLU A 355 -22.97 6.08 9.48
CA GLU A 355 -22.65 4.87 10.27
C GLU A 355 -21.82 5.21 11.51
N ASN A 356 -20.87 6.14 11.42
CA ASN A 356 -20.08 6.59 12.57
C ASN A 356 -20.96 7.29 13.63
N LYS A 357 -21.87 8.19 13.21
CA LYS A 357 -22.82 8.86 14.11
C LYS A 357 -23.72 7.87 14.84
N GLU A 358 -24.25 6.88 14.12
CA GLU A 358 -25.04 5.80 14.71
C GLU A 358 -24.25 5.03 15.79
N LYS A 359 -22.97 4.76 15.54
CA LYS A 359 -22.08 4.10 16.52
C LYS A 359 -21.79 4.97 17.74
N ARG A 360 -21.78 6.30 17.60
CA ARG A 360 -21.66 7.26 18.71
C ARG A 360 -22.97 7.49 19.47
N GLY A 361 -24.10 7.05 18.92
CA GLY A 361 -25.44 7.34 19.48
C GLY A 361 -25.94 8.75 19.17
N GLU A 362 -25.33 9.42 18.20
CA GLU A 362 -25.79 10.70 17.67
C GLU A 362 -26.93 10.44 16.68
N LYS A 363 -28.13 10.96 16.96
CA LYS A 363 -29.28 10.89 16.04
C LYS A 363 -29.25 12.00 15.01
#